data_AF-A0A3E0Q4T7-F1
#
_entry.id   AF-A0A3E0Q4T7-F1
#
_cell.length_a   1.000
_cell.length_b   1.000
_cell.length_c   1.000
_cell.angle_alpha   90.00
_cell.angle_beta   90.00
_cell.angle_gamma   90.00
#
_symmetry.space_group_name_H-M   'P 1'
#
loop_
_entity.id
_entity.type
_entity.pdbx_description
1 polymer ?
#
loop_
_entity_poly.entity_id
_entity_poly.type
_entity_poly.pdbx_seq_one_letter_code
_entity_poly.pdbx_strand_id
1 'polypeptide(L)'
;MSDDSYTAQGSSWRVRAAIGLGVVILLLVLAAWKGGGSGSATVETPDDQQDRSQAEELERQLSSVLDGLRPERLGVSVDADDVVDSVNLWWADYREAPGTVIPQLQTEAVRDVYGEAAFEYASERRFNTRDMSHIRNCLMNRAIVEHIAETADTDIDRAMAAFQFVVDNVELAPGTSPGPPVTPFEVLLLGRGRPDDRAWLLAEVLRQFGRDCVLIAPSGEPTTGEDSARLVGVIGAAGEVYLFDVELGLPIPSGESDPGSWKIARPATLQQARAEDALLRQFDVEGGETYPITAAGLAEVQVRYVSRSEYSASRFAGLQQALPAEFATTLVDPLVSTEEGAPGLIARVQAAGSGGRWDAADVAAWDYPDARTAAFHAAGAEDAPELSQSMRRLAGPRVHRTEIIDDTTQIVDIVGNSDRPLRYVRVQQLRGDLTDALVGYGSIRSASAFVTEAVNDEAREYSVYWIAVCQYRLGRYESSLGTAGIYLKDYQNGVWSEAARQIQAACEAELGRYDAAVEILEKASAGGPPSPRDAFLIERWRTMVDQESEDAS
;
A
#
# COMPACT_ATOMS: atom_id res chain seq x y z
N MET A 1 -3.69 48.37 8.84
CA MET A 1 -3.79 49.24 7.66
C MET A 1 -2.47 49.06 6.91
N SER A 2 -2.56 48.66 5.63
CA SER A 2 -1.55 48.12 4.69
C SER A 2 -0.90 46.79 5.11
N ASP A 3 -1.39 45.65 4.59
CA ASP A 3 -1.11 45.04 3.26
C ASP A 3 0.27 44.40 3.20
N ASP A 4 0.29 43.06 3.30
CA ASP A 4 1.18 42.20 2.51
C ASP A 4 0.53 40.83 2.39
N SER A 5 0.16 40.48 1.15
CA SER A 5 -0.54 39.26 0.78
C SER A 5 0.46 38.16 0.47
N TYR A 6 0.51 37.13 1.33
CA TYR A 6 1.19 35.88 1.04
C TYR A 6 0.28 34.99 0.18
N THR A 7 0.57 34.94 -1.12
CA THR A 7 -0.02 33.93 -2.02
C THR A 7 0.71 32.61 -1.83
N ALA A 8 -0.04 31.62 -1.37
CA ALA A 8 0.40 30.23 -1.20
C ALA A 8 0.82 29.62 -2.55
N GLN A 9 2.08 29.21 -2.64
CA GLN A 9 2.65 28.53 -3.81
C GLN A 9 2.40 27.01 -3.68
N GLY A 10 1.13 26.62 -3.77
CA GLY A 10 0.71 25.24 -3.95
C GLY A 10 0.53 24.95 -5.44
N SER A 11 1.44 24.16 -6.04
CA SER A 11 1.17 23.21 -7.14
C SER A 11 2.45 22.87 -7.92
N SER A 12 3.01 21.69 -7.72
CA SER A 12 4.08 21.15 -8.59
C SER A 12 3.56 20.05 -9.53
N TRP A 13 2.45 19.37 -9.20
CA TRP A 13 1.82 18.39 -10.10
C TRP A 13 1.07 19.07 -11.27
N ARG A 14 0.38 20.19 -11.00
CA ARG A 14 -0.20 21.04 -12.06
C ARG A 14 0.86 21.75 -12.88
N VAL A 15 2.05 22.01 -12.34
CA VAL A 15 3.15 22.62 -13.11
C VAL A 15 3.81 21.61 -14.05
N ARG A 16 3.89 20.32 -13.70
CA ARG A 16 4.34 19.30 -14.68
C ARG A 16 3.30 19.04 -15.77
N ALA A 17 2.00 19.03 -15.43
CA ALA A 17 0.92 19.01 -16.42
C ALA A 17 0.85 20.31 -17.24
N ALA A 18 1.15 21.48 -16.66
CA ALA A 18 1.14 22.78 -17.33
C ALA A 18 2.45 23.10 -18.07
N ILE A 19 3.57 22.42 -17.80
CA ILE A 19 4.76 22.46 -18.65
C ILE A 19 4.54 21.56 -19.86
N GLY A 20 3.89 20.39 -19.70
CA GLY A 20 3.43 19.58 -20.84
C GLY A 20 2.38 20.32 -21.69
N LEU A 21 1.35 20.88 -21.05
CA LEU A 21 0.31 21.68 -21.72
C LEU A 21 0.84 23.02 -22.23
N GLY A 22 1.80 23.62 -21.54
CA GLY A 22 2.43 24.90 -21.89
C GLY A 22 3.41 24.77 -23.04
N VAL A 23 4.15 23.66 -23.16
CA VAL A 23 4.95 23.35 -24.35
C VAL A 23 4.04 23.04 -25.54
N VAL A 24 2.92 22.34 -25.34
CA VAL A 24 1.92 22.10 -26.39
C VAL A 24 1.22 23.40 -26.81
N ILE A 25 0.83 24.28 -25.88
CA ILE A 25 0.20 25.57 -26.18
C ILE A 25 1.24 26.55 -26.78
N LEU A 26 2.50 26.55 -26.34
CA LEU A 26 3.54 27.39 -26.93
C LEU A 26 3.91 26.91 -28.34
N LEU A 27 3.91 25.59 -28.61
CA LEU A 27 4.05 25.04 -29.96
C LEU A 27 2.84 25.37 -30.84
N LEU A 28 1.63 25.35 -30.30
CA LEU A 28 0.40 25.73 -31.02
C LEU A 28 0.32 27.25 -31.28
N VAL A 29 0.81 28.09 -30.37
CA VAL A 29 0.86 29.55 -30.54
C VAL A 29 2.01 29.98 -31.46
N LEU A 30 3.16 29.29 -31.42
CA LEU A 30 4.25 29.49 -32.40
C LEU A 30 3.87 28.99 -33.81
N ALA A 31 3.02 27.95 -33.91
CA ALA A 31 2.41 27.54 -35.17
C ALA A 31 1.36 28.55 -35.66
N ALA A 32 0.61 29.19 -34.75
CA ALA A 32 -0.40 30.20 -35.11
C ALA A 32 0.18 31.59 -35.48
N TRP A 33 1.42 31.90 -35.09
CA TRP A 33 2.07 33.17 -35.42
C TRP A 33 2.98 33.15 -36.64
N LYS A 34 3.25 31.96 -37.21
CA LYS A 34 3.90 31.82 -38.52
C LYS A 34 2.87 31.46 -39.60
N GLY A 35 2.11 32.47 -40.01
CA GLY A 35 1.58 32.54 -41.36
C GLY A 35 0.06 32.47 -41.48
N GLY A 36 -0.53 33.61 -41.79
CA GLY A 36 -1.75 33.64 -42.61
C GLY A 36 -1.43 33.01 -43.97
N GLY A 37 -1.72 31.72 -44.09
CA GLY A 37 -1.62 30.92 -45.31
C GLY A 37 -2.83 30.00 -45.36
N SER A 38 -3.48 29.94 -46.52
CA SER A 38 -4.68 29.15 -46.78
C SER A 38 -4.57 27.72 -46.26
N GLY A 39 -5.61 27.25 -45.58
CA GLY A 39 -5.73 25.88 -45.10
C GLY A 39 -5.56 24.85 -46.21
N SER A 40 -4.36 24.27 -46.27
CA SER A 40 -4.14 22.95 -46.84
C SER A 40 -4.41 21.97 -45.70
N ALA A 41 -5.45 21.15 -45.82
CA ALA A 41 -5.53 19.93 -45.02
C ALA A 41 -4.23 19.17 -45.28
N THR A 42 -3.42 18.96 -44.24
CA THR A 42 -2.26 18.08 -44.32
C THR A 42 -2.82 16.71 -44.67
N VAL A 43 -2.57 16.25 -45.90
CA VAL A 43 -2.97 14.90 -46.32
C VAL A 43 -2.08 13.94 -45.54
N GLU A 44 -2.66 13.25 -44.55
CA GLU A 44 -1.99 12.13 -43.87
C GLU A 44 -1.51 11.15 -44.94
N THR A 45 -0.24 10.80 -44.88
CA THR A 45 0.31 9.83 -45.81
C THR A 45 -0.23 8.42 -45.46
N PRO A 46 -0.26 7.48 -46.42
CA PRO A 46 -0.61 6.09 -46.11
C PRO A 46 0.24 5.49 -44.98
N ASP A 47 1.50 5.92 -44.86
CA ASP A 47 2.41 5.52 -43.79
C ASP A 47 1.95 6.06 -42.42
N ASP A 48 1.53 7.34 -42.34
CA ASP A 48 0.98 7.92 -41.10
C ASP A 48 -0.29 7.19 -40.61
N GLN A 49 -1.13 6.75 -41.55
CA GLN A 49 -2.36 6.01 -41.24
C GLN A 49 -2.06 4.59 -40.74
N GLN A 50 -1.05 3.94 -41.33
CA GLN A 50 -0.61 2.61 -40.92
C GLN A 50 0.02 2.65 -39.52
N ASP A 51 0.90 3.61 -39.25
CA ASP A 51 1.55 3.79 -37.95
C ASP A 51 0.51 4.05 -36.84
N ARG A 52 -0.49 4.89 -37.12
CA ARG A 52 -1.59 5.15 -36.18
C ARG A 52 -2.42 3.90 -35.91
N SER A 53 -2.78 3.14 -36.95
CA SER A 53 -3.55 1.90 -36.80
C SER A 53 -2.77 0.86 -35.99
N GLN A 54 -1.44 0.80 -36.17
CA GLN A 54 -0.58 -0.09 -35.38
C GLN A 54 -0.52 0.34 -33.91
N ALA A 55 -0.42 1.64 -33.64
CA ALA A 55 -0.43 2.17 -32.27
C ALA A 55 -1.76 1.88 -31.55
N GLU A 56 -2.91 2.09 -32.21
CA GLU A 56 -4.24 1.78 -31.66
C GLU A 56 -4.44 0.27 -31.42
N GLU A 57 -3.82 -0.59 -32.22
CA GLU A 57 -3.79 -2.04 -32.00
C GLU A 57 -2.96 -2.42 -30.77
N LEU A 58 -1.74 -1.88 -30.66
CA LEU A 58 -0.85 -2.13 -29.53
C LEU A 58 -1.46 -1.65 -28.21
N GLU A 59 -2.12 -0.50 -28.20
CA GLU A 59 -2.83 0.00 -27.02
C GLU A 59 -3.97 -0.95 -26.61
N ARG A 60 -4.78 -1.41 -27.58
CA ARG A 60 -5.90 -2.33 -27.29
C ARG A 60 -5.42 -3.68 -26.76
N GLN A 61 -4.33 -4.21 -27.33
CA GLN A 61 -3.69 -5.44 -26.84
C GLN A 61 -3.20 -5.25 -25.41
N LEU A 62 -2.50 -4.15 -25.14
CA LEU A 62 -2.00 -3.85 -23.80
C LEU A 62 -3.13 -3.69 -22.79
N SER A 63 -4.19 -2.95 -23.09
CA SER A 63 -5.36 -2.82 -22.21
C SER A 63 -5.98 -4.18 -21.90
N SER A 64 -6.12 -5.07 -22.88
CA SER A 64 -6.65 -6.42 -22.65
C SER A 64 -5.76 -7.24 -21.71
N VAL A 65 -4.44 -7.11 -21.86
CA VAL A 65 -3.46 -7.80 -21.02
C VAL A 65 -3.47 -7.25 -19.59
N LEU A 66 -3.45 -5.92 -19.43
CA LEU A 66 -3.50 -5.26 -18.13
C LEU A 66 -4.82 -5.52 -17.40
N ASP A 67 -5.92 -5.68 -18.13
CA ASP A 67 -7.19 -6.09 -17.55
C ASP A 67 -7.11 -7.49 -16.94
N GLY A 68 -6.43 -8.44 -17.61
CA GLY A 68 -6.14 -9.77 -17.06
C GLY A 68 -5.26 -9.73 -15.80
N LEU A 69 -4.39 -8.73 -15.68
CA LEU A 69 -3.52 -8.51 -14.51
C LEU A 69 -4.22 -7.84 -13.33
N ARG A 70 -5.49 -7.45 -13.46
CA ARG A 70 -6.21 -6.86 -12.34
C ARG A 70 -6.23 -7.81 -11.13
N PRO A 71 -6.13 -7.29 -9.90
CA PRO A 71 -5.99 -8.13 -8.71
C PRO A 71 -7.16 -9.09 -8.46
N GLU A 72 -8.36 -8.73 -8.92
CA GLU A 72 -9.57 -9.56 -8.89
C GLU A 72 -9.61 -10.67 -9.97
N ARG A 73 -8.75 -10.61 -10.98
CA ARG A 73 -8.75 -11.56 -12.12
C ARG A 73 -7.57 -12.53 -12.08
N LEU A 74 -6.34 -12.04 -11.84
CA LEU A 74 -5.13 -12.86 -11.91
C LEU A 74 -5.14 -13.98 -10.86
N GLY A 75 -5.05 -15.24 -11.28
CA GLY A 75 -5.14 -16.42 -10.41
C GLY A 75 -6.54 -16.67 -9.85
N VAL A 76 -7.58 -16.05 -10.42
CA VAL A 76 -9.00 -16.32 -10.13
C VAL A 76 -9.71 -16.77 -11.39
N SER A 77 -9.69 -15.91 -12.42
CA SER A 77 -10.32 -16.17 -13.73
C SER A 77 -9.32 -16.21 -14.88
N VAL A 78 -8.06 -15.81 -14.64
CA VAL A 78 -6.99 -15.75 -15.64
C VAL A 78 -5.75 -16.43 -15.07
N ASP A 79 -5.13 -17.32 -15.86
CA ASP A 79 -3.88 -18.00 -15.52
C ASP A 79 -2.68 -17.06 -15.73
N ALA A 80 -1.69 -17.11 -14.84
CA ALA A 80 -0.55 -16.21 -14.93
C ALA A 80 0.33 -16.47 -16.15
N ASP A 81 0.47 -17.74 -16.58
CA ASP A 81 1.32 -18.10 -17.72
C ASP A 81 0.72 -17.58 -19.04
N ASP A 82 -0.61 -17.66 -19.18
CA ASP A 82 -1.33 -17.10 -20.33
C ASP A 82 -1.11 -15.58 -20.45
N VAL A 83 -1.07 -14.87 -19.31
CA VAL A 83 -0.80 -13.43 -19.31
C VAL A 83 0.66 -13.14 -19.61
N VAL A 84 1.61 -13.94 -19.10
CA VAL A 84 3.04 -13.80 -19.43
C VAL A 84 3.26 -13.91 -20.93
N ASP A 85 2.63 -14.88 -21.58
CA ASP A 85 2.73 -15.06 -23.03
C ASP A 85 2.12 -13.87 -23.78
N SER A 86 0.96 -13.39 -23.33
CA SER A 86 0.28 -12.25 -23.93
C SER A 86 1.07 -10.94 -23.79
N VAL A 87 1.65 -10.67 -22.62
CA VAL A 87 2.55 -9.50 -22.40
C VAL A 87 3.77 -9.61 -23.28
N ASN A 88 4.40 -10.79 -23.39
CA ASN A 88 5.61 -10.96 -24.19
C ASN A 88 5.35 -10.83 -25.69
N LEU A 89 4.17 -11.26 -26.17
CA LEU A 89 3.74 -11.03 -27.55
C LEU A 89 3.59 -9.53 -27.82
N TRP A 90 2.82 -8.84 -27.00
CA TRP A 90 2.68 -7.39 -27.09
C TRP A 90 4.03 -6.66 -27.03
N TRP A 91 4.93 -7.08 -26.12
CA TRP A 91 6.24 -6.48 -25.93
C TRP A 91 7.18 -6.69 -27.13
N ALA A 92 7.05 -7.81 -27.84
CA ALA A 92 7.79 -8.03 -29.07
C ALA A 92 7.37 -7.00 -30.13
N ASP A 93 6.06 -6.87 -30.35
CA ASP A 93 5.50 -5.96 -31.35
C ASP A 93 5.77 -4.49 -30.99
N TYR A 94 5.65 -4.11 -29.71
CA TYR A 94 5.89 -2.75 -29.24
C TYR A 94 7.34 -2.28 -29.49
N ARG A 95 8.32 -3.17 -29.30
CA ARG A 95 9.75 -2.84 -29.52
C ARG A 95 10.11 -2.67 -30.99
N GLU A 96 9.36 -3.29 -31.88
CA GLU A 96 9.56 -3.18 -33.33
C GLU A 96 8.75 -2.03 -33.94
N ALA A 97 7.83 -1.43 -33.17
CA ALA A 97 7.00 -0.33 -33.63
C ALA A 97 7.84 0.93 -33.96
N PRO A 98 7.53 1.63 -35.07
CA PRO A 98 8.24 2.85 -35.46
C PRO A 98 8.23 3.91 -34.35
N GLY A 99 9.39 4.49 -34.07
CA GLY A 99 9.53 5.59 -33.10
C GLY A 99 9.57 5.16 -31.62
N THR A 100 9.41 3.87 -31.31
CA THR A 100 9.56 3.37 -29.94
C THR A 100 11.03 3.46 -29.50
N VAL A 101 11.28 4.15 -28.38
CA VAL A 101 12.58 4.20 -27.70
C VAL A 101 12.40 3.66 -26.30
N ILE A 102 12.99 2.48 -26.03
CA ILE A 102 12.96 1.88 -24.69
C ILE A 102 14.02 2.54 -23.82
N PRO A 103 13.66 3.19 -22.71
CA PRO A 103 14.64 3.76 -21.78
C PRO A 103 15.58 2.67 -21.28
N GLN A 104 16.87 2.94 -21.34
CA GLN A 104 17.88 2.08 -20.73
C GLN A 104 18.13 2.55 -19.30
N LEU A 105 17.78 1.71 -18.35
CA LEU A 105 18.14 1.92 -16.95
C LEU A 105 19.54 1.36 -16.69
N GLN A 106 20.28 2.00 -15.79
CA GLN A 106 21.61 1.52 -15.35
C GLN A 106 21.44 0.35 -14.38
N THR A 107 21.21 -0.85 -14.91
CA THR A 107 20.92 -2.05 -14.13
C THR A 107 22.13 -2.54 -13.34
N GLU A 108 23.35 -2.12 -13.66
CA GLU A 108 24.57 -2.50 -12.94
C GLU A 108 24.51 -2.14 -11.45
N ALA A 109 23.83 -1.04 -11.09
CA ALA A 109 23.63 -0.67 -9.70
C ALA A 109 22.82 -1.73 -8.91
N VAL A 110 21.96 -2.51 -9.59
CA VAL A 110 21.23 -3.62 -8.97
C VAL A 110 22.20 -4.72 -8.52
N ARG A 111 23.27 -4.99 -9.29
CA ARG A 111 24.28 -5.99 -8.93
C ARG A 111 24.98 -5.61 -7.63
N ASP A 112 25.38 -4.34 -7.51
CA ASP A 112 26.12 -3.86 -6.34
C ASP A 112 25.26 -3.86 -5.07
N VAL A 113 23.95 -3.65 -5.23
CA VAL A 113 23.01 -3.51 -4.12
C VAL A 113 22.40 -4.86 -3.70
N TYR A 114 21.97 -5.68 -4.65
CA TYR A 114 21.19 -6.90 -4.41
C TYR A 114 21.88 -8.19 -4.89
N GLY A 115 23.04 -8.08 -5.54
CA GLY A 115 23.84 -9.21 -6.01
C GLY A 115 23.50 -9.69 -7.42
N GLU A 116 24.19 -10.75 -7.85
CA GLU A 116 24.15 -11.22 -9.26
C GLU A 116 22.76 -11.72 -9.68
N ALA A 117 22.05 -12.46 -8.84
CA ALA A 117 20.74 -13.00 -9.19
C ALA A 117 19.70 -11.90 -9.47
N ALA A 118 19.72 -10.83 -8.68
CA ALA A 118 18.86 -9.67 -8.87
C ALA A 118 19.23 -8.88 -10.14
N PHE A 119 20.54 -8.78 -10.43
CA PHE A 119 21.03 -8.17 -11.66
C PHE A 119 20.63 -8.96 -12.92
N GLU A 120 20.78 -10.29 -12.90
CA GLU A 120 20.36 -11.17 -13.99
C GLU A 120 18.87 -10.95 -14.30
N TYR A 121 18.03 -10.98 -13.25
CA TYR A 121 16.59 -10.71 -13.36
C TYR A 121 16.28 -9.31 -13.92
N ALA A 122 16.91 -8.26 -13.39
CA ALA A 122 16.66 -6.88 -13.84
C ALA A 122 17.12 -6.66 -15.30
N SER A 123 18.09 -7.45 -15.76
CA SER A 123 18.64 -7.42 -17.11
C SER A 123 17.85 -8.28 -18.12
N GLU A 124 16.85 -9.05 -17.67
CA GLU A 124 16.00 -9.83 -18.57
C GLU A 124 15.23 -8.93 -19.56
N ARG A 125 15.23 -9.36 -20.83
CA ARG A 125 14.57 -8.65 -21.94
C ARG A 125 13.10 -9.04 -22.13
N ARG A 126 12.66 -10.10 -21.47
CA ARG A 126 11.31 -10.67 -21.54
C ARG A 126 10.64 -10.57 -20.18
N PHE A 127 9.33 -10.57 -20.18
CA PHE A 127 8.54 -10.62 -18.96
C PHE A 127 8.42 -12.06 -18.46
N ASN A 128 8.37 -12.25 -17.14
CA ASN A 128 8.16 -13.54 -16.48
C ASN A 128 7.04 -13.44 -15.41
N THR A 129 6.76 -14.53 -14.70
CA THR A 129 5.67 -14.59 -13.70
C THR A 129 5.87 -13.61 -12.54
N ARG A 130 7.13 -13.36 -12.11
CA ARG A 130 7.45 -12.34 -11.08
C ARG A 130 7.06 -10.94 -11.55
N ASP A 131 7.21 -10.66 -12.85
CA ASP A 131 6.78 -9.38 -13.41
C ASP A 131 5.27 -9.20 -13.37
N MET A 132 4.49 -10.27 -13.57
CA MET A 132 3.02 -10.19 -13.51
C MET A 132 2.55 -9.81 -12.09
N SER A 133 3.18 -10.42 -11.08
CA SER A 133 2.96 -10.04 -9.67
C SER A 133 3.35 -8.59 -9.42
N HIS A 134 4.47 -8.11 -9.96
CA HIS A 134 4.85 -6.70 -9.83
C HIS A 134 3.80 -5.76 -10.43
N ILE A 135 3.36 -5.99 -11.67
CA ILE A 135 2.35 -5.15 -12.34
C ILE A 135 1.02 -5.18 -11.57
N ARG A 136 0.54 -6.36 -11.19
CA ARG A 136 -0.68 -6.53 -10.37
C ARG A 136 -0.57 -5.72 -9.07
N ASN A 137 0.56 -5.82 -8.38
CA ASN A 137 0.76 -5.14 -7.10
C ASN A 137 0.78 -3.61 -7.29
N CYS A 138 1.42 -3.10 -8.34
CA CYS A 138 1.39 -1.67 -8.67
C CYS A 138 -0.02 -1.18 -9.02
N LEU A 139 -0.79 -1.94 -9.80
CA LEU A 139 -2.20 -1.65 -10.10
C LEU A 139 -3.07 -1.64 -8.83
N MET A 140 -2.87 -2.60 -7.93
CA MET A 140 -3.54 -2.63 -6.64
C MET A 140 -3.21 -1.38 -5.81
N ASN A 141 -1.92 -1.06 -5.68
CA ASN A 141 -1.47 0.10 -4.91
C ASN A 141 -1.96 1.43 -5.50
N ARG A 142 -2.06 1.53 -6.84
CA ARG A 142 -2.68 2.68 -7.50
C ARG A 142 -4.15 2.81 -7.05
N ALA A 143 -4.93 1.75 -7.13
CA ALA A 143 -6.34 1.79 -6.74
C ALA A 143 -6.52 2.14 -5.25
N ILE A 144 -5.64 1.64 -4.39
CA ILE A 144 -5.58 2.02 -2.97
C ILE A 144 -5.33 3.52 -2.84
N VAL A 145 -4.32 4.05 -3.55
CA VAL A 145 -3.98 5.48 -3.53
C VAL A 145 -5.13 6.34 -4.03
N GLU A 146 -5.79 5.98 -5.13
CA GLU A 146 -6.95 6.72 -5.65
C GLU A 146 -8.04 6.89 -4.59
N HIS A 147 -8.36 5.81 -3.87
CA HIS A 147 -9.34 5.82 -2.80
C HIS A 147 -8.92 6.66 -1.59
N ILE A 148 -7.72 6.45 -1.06
CA ILE A 148 -7.29 7.15 0.17
C ILE A 148 -6.86 8.60 -0.07
N ALA A 149 -6.59 8.98 -1.33
CA ALA A 149 -6.29 10.36 -1.70
C ALA A 149 -7.51 11.28 -1.67
N GLU A 150 -8.74 10.74 -1.75
CA GLU A 150 -9.97 11.54 -1.77
C GLU A 150 -10.11 12.44 -0.54
N THR A 151 -9.49 12.06 0.58
CA THR A 151 -9.56 12.76 1.86
C THR A 151 -8.28 13.49 2.25
N ALA A 152 -7.27 13.56 1.35
CA ALA A 152 -5.91 14.00 1.70
C ALA A 152 -5.43 15.18 0.84
N ASP A 153 -5.41 16.38 1.45
CA ASP A 153 -5.08 17.64 0.77
C ASP A 153 -3.58 17.91 0.68
N THR A 154 -2.84 17.57 1.72
CA THR A 154 -1.40 17.80 1.80
C THR A 154 -0.59 16.51 1.70
N ASP A 155 0.72 16.65 1.49
CA ASP A 155 1.62 15.49 1.44
C ASP A 155 1.66 14.71 2.76
N ILE A 156 1.53 15.42 3.89
CA ILE A 156 1.48 14.79 5.20
C ILE A 156 0.13 14.08 5.43
N ASP A 157 -0.98 14.65 4.96
CA ASP A 157 -2.30 13.98 5.01
C ASP A 157 -2.29 12.70 4.19
N ARG A 158 -1.63 12.71 3.02
CA ARG A 158 -1.47 11.51 2.19
C ARG A 158 -0.62 10.44 2.87
N ALA A 159 0.45 10.86 3.55
CA ALA A 159 1.28 9.94 4.32
C ALA A 159 0.52 9.32 5.51
N MET A 160 -0.25 10.14 6.23
CA MET A 160 -1.14 9.70 7.31
C MET A 160 -2.22 8.74 6.80
N ALA A 161 -2.86 9.06 5.67
CA ALA A 161 -3.88 8.20 5.06
C ALA A 161 -3.30 6.86 4.60
N ALA A 162 -2.11 6.87 3.98
CA ALA A 162 -1.39 5.65 3.60
C ALA A 162 -1.01 4.80 4.82
N PHE A 163 -0.49 5.44 5.86
CA PHE A 163 -0.13 4.78 7.12
C PHE A 163 -1.36 4.13 7.78
N GLN A 164 -2.44 4.90 7.96
CA GLN A 164 -3.68 4.41 8.56
C GLN A 164 -4.27 3.27 7.74
N PHE A 165 -4.26 3.37 6.40
CA PHE A 165 -4.73 2.29 5.53
C PHE A 165 -3.97 0.99 5.78
N VAL A 166 -2.64 1.05 5.90
CA VAL A 166 -1.81 -0.14 6.16
C VAL A 166 -2.14 -0.75 7.52
N VAL A 167 -2.22 0.07 8.57
CA VAL A 167 -2.54 -0.38 9.94
C VAL A 167 -3.92 -1.01 10.01
N ASP A 168 -4.93 -0.40 9.39
CA ASP A 168 -6.33 -0.88 9.38
C ASP A 168 -6.50 -2.19 8.60
N ASN A 169 -5.61 -2.49 7.65
CA ASN A 169 -5.76 -3.63 6.75
C ASN A 169 -4.77 -4.75 6.99
N VAL A 170 -3.75 -4.56 7.83
CA VAL A 170 -2.73 -5.56 8.12
C VAL A 170 -2.54 -5.63 9.62
N GLU A 171 -3.05 -6.67 10.27
CA GLU A 171 -2.78 -6.95 11.67
C GLU A 171 -1.41 -7.61 11.85
N LEU A 172 -0.73 -7.34 12.97
CA LEU A 172 0.53 -8.01 13.25
C LEU A 172 0.31 -9.49 13.58
N ALA A 173 1.07 -10.36 12.92
CA ALA A 173 1.04 -11.78 13.22
C ALA A 173 1.70 -12.04 14.59
N PRO A 174 1.08 -12.84 15.48
CA PRO A 174 1.65 -13.18 16.77
C PRO A 174 2.78 -14.21 16.62
N GLY A 175 3.90 -13.95 17.28
CA GLY A 175 5.00 -14.90 17.46
C GLY A 175 6.08 -14.88 16.38
N THR A 176 7.19 -15.56 16.69
CA THR A 176 8.49 -15.40 16.03
C THR A 176 8.78 -16.37 14.89
N SER A 177 7.80 -17.21 14.53
CA SER A 177 8.02 -18.26 13.54
C SER A 177 8.13 -17.66 12.14
N PRO A 178 9.20 -17.97 11.38
CA PRO A 178 9.32 -17.48 10.02
C PRO A 178 8.28 -18.15 9.13
N GLY A 179 7.08 -17.56 9.04
CA GLY A 179 6.06 -17.94 8.07
C GLY A 179 6.59 -17.86 6.63
N PRO A 180 5.86 -18.43 5.65
CA PRO A 180 6.30 -18.46 4.26
C PRO A 180 6.64 -17.05 3.76
N PRO A 181 7.56 -16.93 2.77
CA PRO A 181 7.67 -15.68 2.02
C PRO A 181 6.30 -15.31 1.45
N VAL A 182 5.95 -14.04 1.58
CA VAL A 182 4.71 -13.43 1.08
C VAL A 182 5.08 -12.08 0.46
N THR A 183 4.36 -11.68 -0.58
CA THR A 183 4.51 -10.35 -1.17
C THR A 183 3.50 -9.39 -0.55
N PRO A 184 3.55 -8.07 -0.83
CA PRO A 184 2.59 -7.10 -0.29
C PRO A 184 1.14 -7.46 -0.63
N PHE A 185 0.92 -8.14 -1.75
CA PHE A 185 -0.41 -8.58 -2.14
C PHE A 185 -0.96 -9.68 -1.24
N GLU A 186 -0.17 -10.71 -0.93
CA GLU A 186 -0.60 -11.76 0.00
C GLU A 186 -0.77 -11.19 1.41
N VAL A 187 0.09 -10.26 1.84
CA VAL A 187 -0.06 -9.54 3.13
C VAL A 187 -1.40 -8.80 3.19
N LEU A 188 -1.74 -8.04 2.14
CA LEU A 188 -3.02 -7.33 2.04
C LEU A 188 -4.22 -8.28 2.02
N LEU A 189 -4.16 -9.36 1.23
CA LEU A 189 -5.26 -10.31 1.10
C LEU A 189 -5.53 -11.04 2.41
N LEU A 190 -4.48 -11.53 3.07
CA LEU A 190 -4.56 -12.20 4.35
C LEU A 190 -4.91 -11.22 5.47
N GLY A 191 -4.54 -9.95 5.27
CA GLY A 191 -4.63 -8.86 6.24
C GLY A 191 -3.77 -9.08 7.46
N ARG A 192 -2.69 -9.85 7.34
CA ARG A 192 -1.76 -10.14 8.43
C ARG A 192 -0.34 -10.11 7.91
N GLY A 193 0.57 -9.60 8.73
CA GLY A 193 1.97 -9.49 8.37
C GLY A 193 2.86 -9.19 9.56
N ARG A 194 4.16 -9.06 9.31
CA ARG A 194 5.14 -8.58 10.27
C ARG A 194 5.20 -7.05 10.25
N PRO A 195 5.87 -6.42 11.24
CA PRO A 195 6.17 -5.01 11.14
C PRO A 195 6.97 -4.68 9.86
N ASP A 196 7.80 -5.60 9.36
CA ASP A 196 8.55 -5.44 8.10
C ASP A 196 7.58 -5.42 6.90
N ASP A 197 6.56 -6.27 6.91
CA ASP A 197 5.57 -6.31 5.84
C ASP A 197 4.72 -5.02 5.82
N ARG A 198 4.35 -4.47 6.99
CA ARG A 198 3.68 -3.16 7.08
C ARG A 198 4.56 -2.04 6.53
N ALA A 199 5.83 -1.97 6.92
CA ALA A 199 6.75 -0.94 6.43
C ALA A 199 6.97 -1.04 4.91
N TRP A 200 7.13 -2.25 4.40
CA TRP A 200 7.25 -2.49 2.96
C TRP A 200 5.98 -2.06 2.23
N LEU A 201 4.81 -2.49 2.67
CA LEU A 201 3.54 -2.12 2.06
C LEU A 201 3.32 -0.59 2.08
N LEU A 202 3.64 0.07 3.19
CA LEU A 202 3.56 1.53 3.29
C LEU A 202 4.45 2.22 2.24
N ALA A 203 5.68 1.75 2.06
CA ALA A 203 6.57 2.26 1.03
C ALA A 203 6.01 2.05 -0.38
N GLU A 204 5.39 0.91 -0.66
CA GLU A 204 4.80 0.60 -1.96
C GLU A 204 3.58 1.51 -2.27
N VAL A 205 2.76 1.83 -1.27
CA VAL A 205 1.65 2.78 -1.40
C VAL A 205 2.17 4.22 -1.57
N LEU A 206 3.13 4.65 -0.75
CA LEU A 206 3.75 5.97 -0.85
C LEU A 206 4.45 6.20 -2.19
N ARG A 207 5.04 5.16 -2.79
CA ARG A 207 5.63 5.24 -4.12
C ARG A 207 4.61 5.60 -5.19
N GLN A 208 3.38 5.09 -5.10
CA GLN A 208 2.30 5.49 -6.02
C GLN A 208 1.85 6.94 -5.82
N PHE A 209 2.04 7.50 -4.62
CA PHE A 209 1.91 8.95 -4.39
C PHE A 209 3.10 9.77 -4.92
N GLY A 210 4.16 9.14 -5.40
CA GLY A 210 5.43 9.80 -5.74
C GLY A 210 6.17 10.30 -4.51
N ARG A 211 6.07 9.59 -3.39
CA ARG A 211 6.72 9.92 -2.12
C ARG A 211 7.74 8.87 -1.74
N ASP A 212 8.94 9.33 -1.41
CA ASP A 212 10.01 8.49 -0.90
C ASP A 212 9.82 8.28 0.61
N CYS A 213 10.16 7.10 1.08
CA CYS A 213 10.31 6.81 2.49
C CYS A 213 11.54 5.93 2.75
N VAL A 214 11.97 5.92 4.00
CA VAL A 214 13.13 5.19 4.48
C VAL A 214 12.82 4.50 5.80
N LEU A 215 13.53 3.42 6.10
CA LEU A 215 13.64 2.93 7.47
C LEU A 215 14.74 3.68 8.20
N ILE A 216 14.48 4.04 9.44
CA ILE A 216 15.39 4.72 10.33
C ILE A 216 15.53 3.88 11.58
N ALA A 217 16.75 3.52 11.94
CA ALA A 217 17.07 2.86 13.21
C ALA A 217 18.26 3.56 13.88
N PRO A 218 18.37 3.53 15.22
CA PRO A 218 19.59 3.92 15.91
C PRO A 218 20.82 3.16 15.39
N SER A 219 21.98 3.81 15.39
CA SER A 219 23.20 3.17 14.92
C SER A 219 23.59 1.96 15.77
N GLY A 220 23.83 0.83 15.11
CA GLY A 220 24.20 -0.43 15.77
C GLY A 220 23.01 -1.36 16.05
N GLU A 221 21.79 -0.85 15.93
CA GLU A 221 20.57 -1.66 15.99
C GLU A 221 20.28 -2.32 14.62
N PRO A 222 19.68 -3.53 14.60
CA PRO A 222 19.23 -4.13 13.35
C PRO A 222 18.11 -3.28 12.73
N THR A 223 18.03 -3.25 11.39
CA THR A 223 16.97 -2.54 10.64
C THR A 223 15.84 -3.47 10.18
N THR A 224 15.93 -4.76 10.49
CA THR A 224 15.04 -5.85 10.05
C THR A 224 14.82 -6.83 11.19
N GLY A 225 13.68 -7.53 11.18
CA GLY A 225 13.37 -8.55 12.18
C GLY A 225 12.58 -8.00 13.35
N GLU A 226 12.27 -8.87 14.31
CA GLU A 226 11.34 -8.58 15.41
C GLU A 226 11.97 -7.74 16.52
N ASP A 227 13.29 -7.81 16.71
CA ASP A 227 13.99 -7.03 17.74
C ASP A 227 14.49 -5.67 17.24
N SER A 228 14.12 -5.25 16.02
CA SER A 228 14.61 -3.98 15.49
C SER A 228 13.83 -2.79 16.01
N ALA A 229 14.50 -1.90 16.73
CA ALA A 229 13.96 -0.58 17.04
C ALA A 229 14.01 0.31 15.78
N ARG A 230 12.96 0.30 14.96
CA ARG A 230 12.91 1.03 13.67
C ARG A 230 11.65 1.86 13.48
N LEU A 231 11.81 2.95 12.75
CA LEU A 231 10.74 3.84 12.30
C LEU A 231 10.71 3.89 10.78
N VAL A 232 9.55 4.21 10.21
CA VAL A 232 9.43 4.66 8.83
C VAL A 232 9.48 6.19 8.81
N GLY A 233 10.48 6.73 8.10
CA GLY A 233 10.61 8.15 7.81
C GLY A 233 10.04 8.48 6.44
N VAL A 234 8.97 9.26 6.37
CA VAL A 234 8.38 9.74 5.10
C VAL A 234 8.97 11.10 4.75
N ILE A 235 9.53 11.22 3.54
CA ILE A 235 10.22 12.43 3.10
C ILE A 235 9.19 13.42 2.52
N GLY A 236 9.03 14.54 3.23
CA GLY A 236 8.20 15.68 2.83
C GLY A 236 8.79 16.45 1.66
N ALA A 237 7.97 17.27 1.00
CA ALA A 237 8.39 18.05 -0.16
C ALA A 237 9.50 19.08 0.15
N ALA A 238 9.57 19.60 1.38
CA ALA A 238 10.64 20.51 1.82
C ALA A 238 11.80 19.76 2.50
N GLY A 239 11.81 18.42 2.42
CA GLY A 239 12.86 17.56 2.94
C GLY A 239 12.72 17.22 4.43
N GLU A 240 11.65 17.64 5.11
CA GLU A 240 11.37 17.11 6.46
C GLU A 240 11.10 15.61 6.41
N VAL A 241 11.38 14.93 7.52
CA VAL A 241 11.26 13.46 7.58
C VAL A 241 10.30 13.12 8.70
N TYR A 242 9.07 12.80 8.35
CA TYR A 242 7.98 12.52 9.28
C TYR A 242 8.04 11.07 9.75
N LEU A 243 7.92 10.85 11.06
CA LEU A 243 8.19 9.56 11.68
C LEU A 243 6.91 8.79 12.00
N PHE A 244 6.92 7.51 11.63
CA PHE A 244 5.84 6.56 11.85
C PHE A 244 6.38 5.27 12.44
N ASP A 245 5.69 4.72 13.45
CA ASP A 245 5.98 3.43 14.02
C ASP A 245 4.94 2.41 13.54
N VAL A 246 5.35 1.54 12.61
CA VAL A 246 4.49 0.52 12.01
C VAL A 246 4.16 -0.63 12.95
N GLU A 247 4.96 -0.82 14.01
CA GLU A 247 4.74 -1.86 15.01
C GLU A 247 3.65 -1.39 15.99
N LEU A 248 3.80 -0.18 16.52
CA LEU A 248 2.75 0.47 17.30
C LEU A 248 1.50 0.78 16.48
N GLY A 249 1.65 0.90 15.15
CA GLY A 249 0.57 1.35 14.28
C GLY A 249 0.14 2.78 14.59
N LEU A 250 1.09 3.62 15.05
CA LEU A 250 0.88 5.03 15.37
C LEU A 250 1.98 5.91 14.72
N PRO A 251 1.64 7.12 14.25
CA PRO A 251 2.67 8.13 13.99
C PRO A 251 3.34 8.56 15.29
N ILE A 252 4.59 9.01 15.24
CA ILE A 252 5.22 9.64 16.41
C ILE A 252 4.55 11.01 16.62
N PRO A 253 4.03 11.36 17.80
CA PRO A 253 3.34 12.63 18.00
C PRO A 253 4.32 13.81 17.94
N SER A 254 3.96 14.88 17.22
CA SER A 254 4.76 16.12 17.15
C SER A 254 4.64 17.02 18.39
N GLY A 255 3.74 16.68 19.32
CA GLY A 255 3.33 17.57 20.42
C GLY A 255 2.23 18.55 20.03
N GLU A 256 1.98 18.76 18.73
CA GLU A 256 0.79 19.48 18.25
C GLU A 256 -0.46 18.60 18.46
N SER A 257 -1.49 19.17 19.07
CA SER A 257 -2.79 18.54 19.29
C SER A 257 -3.89 19.37 18.65
N ASP A 258 -4.86 18.70 18.03
CA ASP A 258 -6.10 19.34 17.61
C ASP A 258 -7.08 19.35 18.79
N PRO A 259 -7.51 20.53 19.29
CA PRO A 259 -8.44 20.61 20.40
C PRO A 259 -9.72 19.80 20.11
N GLY A 260 -10.08 18.88 21.01
CA GLY A 260 -11.26 18.02 20.82
C GLY A 260 -11.01 16.74 20.03
N SER A 261 -9.76 16.45 19.64
CA SER A 261 -9.40 15.20 18.96
C SER A 261 -8.33 14.42 19.72
N TRP A 262 -8.58 13.13 19.93
CA TRP A 262 -7.60 12.21 20.50
C TRP A 262 -6.55 11.73 19.47
N LYS A 263 -6.82 11.96 18.18
CA LYS A 263 -5.93 11.51 17.10
C LYS A 263 -4.68 12.38 17.03
N ILE A 264 -3.58 11.77 16.61
CA ILE A 264 -2.35 12.51 16.34
C ILE A 264 -2.57 13.35 15.07
N ALA A 265 -2.71 14.67 15.25
CA ALA A 265 -2.96 15.60 14.15
C ALA A 265 -1.78 15.65 13.17
N ARG A 266 -0.55 15.63 13.69
CA ARG A 266 0.66 15.70 12.87
C ARG A 266 1.78 14.83 13.44
N PRO A 267 2.44 14.00 12.60
CA PRO A 267 3.64 13.27 12.99
C PRO A 267 4.81 14.20 13.31
N ALA A 268 5.63 13.82 14.29
CA ALA A 268 6.91 14.44 14.55
C ALA A 268 7.86 14.22 13.38
N THR A 269 8.72 15.21 13.15
CA THR A 269 9.86 15.06 12.27
C THR A 269 11.03 14.41 13.01
N LEU A 270 11.98 13.82 12.27
CA LEU A 270 13.23 13.30 12.82
C LEU A 270 13.99 14.35 13.65
N GLN A 271 13.94 15.62 13.24
CA GLN A 271 14.60 16.71 13.96
C GLN A 271 13.94 16.97 15.30
N GLN A 272 12.60 16.97 15.36
CA GLN A 272 11.86 17.12 16.61
C GLN A 272 12.12 15.96 17.56
N ALA A 273 12.05 14.71 17.08
CA ALA A 273 12.30 13.53 17.90
C ALA A 273 13.75 13.45 18.44
N ARG A 274 14.73 14.03 17.74
CA ARG A 274 16.11 14.19 18.24
C ARG A 274 16.25 15.27 19.31
N ALA A 275 15.46 16.33 19.22
CA ALA A 275 15.54 17.45 20.14
C ALA A 275 14.75 17.19 21.44
N GLU A 276 13.65 16.43 21.34
CA GLU A 276 12.64 16.32 22.39
C GLU A 276 12.31 14.84 22.67
N ASP A 277 13.06 14.22 23.59
CA ASP A 277 12.86 12.82 23.97
C ASP A 277 11.45 12.56 24.52
N ALA A 278 10.83 13.57 25.14
CA ALA A 278 9.46 13.51 25.66
C ALA A 278 8.41 13.16 24.58
N LEU A 279 8.69 13.37 23.29
CA LEU A 279 7.81 12.93 22.21
C LEU A 279 7.78 11.40 22.09
N LEU A 280 8.90 10.73 22.38
CA LEU A 280 9.05 9.28 22.31
C LEU A 280 8.66 8.60 23.64
N ARG A 281 8.92 9.26 24.78
CA ARG A 281 8.59 8.73 26.12
C ARG A 281 7.07 8.65 26.37
N GLN A 282 6.24 9.28 25.53
CA GLN A 282 4.78 9.10 25.56
C GLN A 282 4.34 7.65 25.29
N PHE A 283 5.22 6.81 24.73
CA PHE A 283 4.95 5.38 24.52
C PHE A 283 5.51 4.48 25.63
N ASP A 284 6.12 5.05 26.68
CA ASP A 284 6.56 4.25 27.83
C ASP A 284 5.34 3.74 28.61
N VAL A 285 5.36 2.48 29.02
CA VAL A 285 4.26 1.89 29.79
C VAL A 285 4.60 1.92 31.27
N GLU A 286 3.75 2.53 32.10
CA GLU A 286 3.94 2.55 33.55
C GLU A 286 3.97 1.12 34.13
N GLY A 287 5.08 0.76 34.78
CA GLY A 287 5.29 -0.59 35.31
C GLY A 287 5.51 -1.67 34.24
N GLY A 288 5.66 -1.26 32.97
CA GLY A 288 5.89 -2.13 31.82
C GLY A 288 7.24 -1.85 31.14
N GLU A 289 7.28 -2.09 29.83
CA GLU A 289 8.47 -1.85 29.00
C GLU A 289 8.59 -0.38 28.60
N THR A 290 9.84 0.09 28.54
CA THR A 290 10.17 1.41 27.98
C THR A 290 10.23 1.32 26.46
N TYR A 291 9.73 2.34 25.78
CA TYR A 291 9.82 2.46 24.34
C TYR A 291 11.30 2.43 23.91
N PRO A 292 11.70 1.58 22.95
CA PRO A 292 13.11 1.30 22.68
C PRO A 292 13.86 2.43 21.99
N ILE A 293 13.16 3.35 21.31
CA ILE A 293 13.78 4.44 20.57
C ILE A 293 13.85 5.70 21.43
N THR A 294 15.05 6.26 21.57
CA THR A 294 15.32 7.50 22.33
C THR A 294 15.86 8.60 21.42
N ALA A 295 15.71 9.85 21.84
CA ALA A 295 16.27 11.01 21.14
C ALA A 295 17.80 10.88 20.97
N ALA A 296 18.48 10.36 22.00
CA ALA A 296 19.91 10.08 21.95
C ALA A 296 20.26 8.99 20.92
N GLY A 297 19.47 7.92 20.85
CA GLY A 297 19.63 6.86 19.83
C GLY A 297 19.38 7.38 18.41
N LEU A 298 18.50 8.37 18.26
CA LEU A 298 18.26 9.01 16.96
C LEU A 298 19.35 10.01 16.55
N ALA A 299 20.31 10.37 17.41
CA ALA A 299 21.38 11.31 17.05
C ALA A 299 22.26 10.78 15.92
N GLU A 300 22.54 9.48 15.93
CA GLU A 300 23.28 8.76 14.89
C GLU A 300 22.39 7.62 14.37
N VAL A 301 21.99 7.67 13.09
CA VAL A 301 21.01 6.73 12.52
C VAL A 301 21.58 5.94 11.36
N GLN A 302 21.08 4.72 11.18
CA GLN A 302 21.17 4.01 9.92
C GLN A 302 19.91 4.26 9.10
N VAL A 303 20.08 4.48 7.80
CA VAL A 303 18.98 4.77 6.88
C VAL A 303 18.91 3.69 5.82
N ARG A 304 17.75 3.05 5.68
CA ARG A 304 17.51 2.06 4.63
C ARG A 304 16.47 2.55 3.63
N TYR A 305 16.84 2.68 2.36
CA TYR A 305 15.85 2.97 1.31
C TYR A 305 15.10 1.70 0.92
N VAL A 306 13.84 1.86 0.54
CA VAL A 306 12.96 0.75 0.19
C VAL A 306 12.88 0.63 -1.34
N SER A 307 13.48 -0.41 -1.91
CA SER A 307 13.41 -0.70 -3.35
C SER A 307 13.50 -2.20 -3.62
N ARG A 308 13.33 -2.57 -4.89
CA ARG A 308 13.40 -3.94 -5.41
C ARG A 308 13.99 -3.94 -6.81
N SER A 309 14.55 -5.07 -7.25
CA SER A 309 15.16 -5.20 -8.57
C SER A 309 14.18 -4.92 -9.72
N GLU A 310 12.88 -5.18 -9.54
CA GLU A 310 11.83 -4.84 -10.51
C GLU A 310 11.83 -3.36 -10.89
N TYR A 311 11.97 -2.46 -9.93
CA TYR A 311 11.88 -1.02 -10.18
C TYR A 311 13.03 -0.47 -11.03
N SER A 312 14.08 -1.26 -11.22
CA SER A 312 15.24 -0.89 -12.04
C SER A 312 15.35 -1.69 -13.33
N ALA A 313 14.36 -2.52 -13.70
CA ALA A 313 14.40 -3.29 -14.94
C ALA A 313 13.89 -2.48 -16.15
N SER A 314 14.71 -2.34 -17.20
CA SER A 314 14.39 -1.50 -18.38
C SER A 314 13.09 -1.89 -19.09
N ARG A 315 12.67 -3.16 -19.03
CA ARG A 315 11.39 -3.62 -19.60
C ARG A 315 10.18 -2.91 -18.98
N PHE A 316 10.21 -2.61 -17.68
CA PHE A 316 9.16 -1.83 -17.04
C PHE A 316 9.18 -0.36 -17.43
N ALA A 317 10.33 0.19 -17.82
CA ALA A 317 10.40 1.58 -18.27
C ALA A 317 9.67 1.75 -19.60
N GLY A 318 9.87 0.82 -20.54
CA GLY A 318 9.09 0.79 -21.77
C GLY A 318 7.60 0.51 -21.54
N LEU A 319 7.27 -0.45 -20.66
CA LEU A 319 5.87 -0.70 -20.31
C LEU A 319 5.20 0.53 -19.69
N GLN A 320 5.84 1.22 -18.75
CA GLN A 320 5.30 2.41 -18.09
C GLN A 320 5.02 3.54 -19.10
N GLN A 321 5.90 3.73 -20.09
CA GLN A 321 5.69 4.70 -21.16
C GLN A 321 4.50 4.36 -22.05
N ALA A 322 4.20 3.08 -22.22
CA ALA A 322 3.09 2.60 -23.05
C ALA A 322 1.76 2.49 -22.31
N LEU A 323 1.72 2.70 -20.98
CA LEU A 323 0.51 2.48 -20.19
C LEU A 323 -0.66 3.37 -20.66
N PRO A 324 -1.84 2.78 -20.95
CA PRO A 324 -3.06 3.54 -21.12
C PRO A 324 -3.39 4.34 -19.85
N ALA A 325 -4.07 5.48 -19.99
CA ALA A 325 -4.35 6.39 -18.88
C ALA A 325 -5.09 5.72 -17.70
N GLU A 326 -6.00 4.80 -18.01
CA GLU A 326 -6.75 4.01 -17.03
C GLU A 326 -5.86 3.09 -16.17
N PHE A 327 -4.66 2.75 -16.65
CA PHE A 327 -3.70 1.88 -15.97
C PHE A 327 -2.42 2.61 -15.51
N ALA A 328 -2.26 3.91 -15.80
CA ALA A 328 -1.07 4.70 -15.45
C ALA A 328 -0.62 4.54 -13.98
N THR A 329 0.44 3.79 -13.73
CA THR A 329 0.95 3.49 -12.39
C THR A 329 2.47 3.59 -12.40
N THR A 330 3.08 3.79 -11.24
CA THR A 330 4.54 3.76 -11.11
C THR A 330 5.01 2.30 -11.10
N LEU A 331 5.57 1.86 -12.22
CA LEU A 331 6.25 0.57 -12.40
C LEU A 331 7.77 0.69 -12.25
N VAL A 332 8.32 1.90 -12.42
CA VAL A 332 9.76 2.15 -12.43
C VAL A 332 10.14 3.24 -11.43
N ASP A 333 11.16 2.96 -10.64
CA ASP A 333 11.81 3.90 -9.73
C ASP A 333 13.30 3.50 -9.59
N PRO A 334 14.16 3.96 -10.52
CA PRO A 334 15.51 3.43 -10.65
C PRO A 334 16.36 3.82 -9.44
N LEU A 335 17.27 2.91 -9.04
CA LEU A 335 18.19 3.14 -7.92
C LEU A 335 19.08 4.37 -8.14
N VAL A 336 19.60 4.51 -9.36
CA VAL A 336 20.52 5.58 -9.77
C VAL A 336 19.89 6.53 -10.78
N SER A 337 20.47 7.71 -10.92
CA SER A 337 19.97 8.75 -11.81
C SER A 337 19.95 8.29 -13.26
N THR A 338 18.90 8.66 -13.98
CA THR A 338 18.78 8.33 -15.41
C THR A 338 19.73 9.20 -16.24
N GLU A 339 20.03 8.77 -17.47
CA GLU A 339 20.84 9.55 -18.41
C GLU A 339 20.23 10.93 -18.72
N GLU A 340 18.90 11.03 -18.63
CA GLU A 340 18.13 12.26 -18.79
C GLU A 340 18.23 13.21 -17.57
N GLY A 341 18.95 12.82 -16.53
CA GLY A 341 19.22 13.63 -15.35
C GLY A 341 18.14 13.58 -14.27
N ALA A 342 17.15 12.69 -14.38
CA ALA A 342 16.19 12.48 -13.29
C ALA A 342 16.90 11.78 -12.13
N PRO A 343 16.79 12.28 -10.88
CA PRO A 343 17.48 11.70 -9.74
C PRO A 343 16.91 10.32 -9.38
N GLY A 344 17.77 9.32 -9.28
CA GLY A 344 17.41 7.98 -8.79
C GLY A 344 17.17 7.99 -7.29
N LEU A 345 16.56 6.91 -6.78
CA LEU A 345 16.15 6.78 -5.39
C LEU A 345 17.30 7.07 -4.40
N ILE A 346 18.50 6.54 -4.66
CA ILE A 346 19.67 6.74 -3.78
C ILE A 346 20.00 8.24 -3.67
N ALA A 347 20.02 8.94 -4.79
CA ALA A 347 20.31 10.38 -4.81
C ALA A 347 19.21 11.20 -4.11
N ARG A 348 17.94 10.84 -4.27
CA ARG A 348 16.81 11.50 -3.59
C ARG A 348 16.88 11.32 -2.07
N VAL A 349 17.17 10.11 -1.60
CA VAL A 349 17.33 9.81 -0.16
C VAL A 349 18.56 10.51 0.43
N GLN A 350 19.69 10.51 -0.26
CA GLN A 350 20.89 11.25 0.18
C GLN A 350 20.63 12.76 0.24
N ALA A 351 19.89 13.31 -0.74
CA ALA A 351 19.50 14.71 -0.73
C ALA A 351 18.59 15.06 0.45
N ALA A 352 17.65 14.18 0.81
CA ALA A 352 16.81 14.37 2.01
C ALA A 352 17.63 14.37 3.32
N GLY A 353 18.74 13.63 3.34
CA GLY A 353 19.71 13.61 4.44
C GLY A 353 20.48 14.91 4.64
N SER A 354 20.55 15.75 3.61
CA SER A 354 21.27 17.03 3.66
C SER A 354 20.73 17.93 4.78
N GLY A 355 21.62 18.75 5.35
CA GLY A 355 21.30 19.56 6.53
C GLY A 355 21.48 18.85 7.87
N GLY A 356 22.26 17.76 7.90
CA GLY A 356 22.66 17.06 9.13
C GLY A 356 21.65 16.03 9.64
N ARG A 357 20.76 15.52 8.77
CA ARG A 357 19.83 14.45 9.16
C ARG A 357 20.52 13.09 9.18
N TRP A 358 21.32 12.79 8.16
CA TRP A 358 22.19 11.61 8.10
C TRP A 358 23.27 11.84 7.03
N ASP A 359 24.36 11.08 7.11
CA ASP A 359 25.40 11.11 6.09
C ASP A 359 25.08 10.12 4.97
N ALA A 360 25.65 10.36 3.78
CA ALA A 360 25.47 9.47 2.64
C ALA A 360 26.00 8.05 2.90
N ALA A 361 26.97 7.90 3.81
CA ALA A 361 27.53 6.62 4.23
C ALA A 361 26.57 5.79 5.10
N ASP A 362 25.57 6.42 5.71
CA ASP A 362 24.58 5.75 6.56
C ASP A 362 23.41 5.19 5.75
N VAL A 363 23.35 5.54 4.45
CA VAL A 363 22.30 5.12 3.52
C VAL A 363 22.70 3.81 2.84
N ALA A 364 21.85 2.77 2.98
CA ALA A 364 21.97 1.55 2.19
C ALA A 364 20.60 1.01 1.77
N ALA A 365 20.57 -0.05 0.96
CA ALA A 365 19.32 -0.74 0.66
C ALA A 365 18.79 -1.48 1.88
N TRP A 366 17.47 -1.49 2.00
CA TRP A 366 16.78 -2.53 2.72
C TRP A 366 16.66 -3.76 1.82
N ASP A 367 17.25 -4.87 2.22
CA ASP A 367 17.27 -6.13 1.46
C ASP A 367 15.94 -6.90 1.54
N TYR A 368 15.19 -6.72 2.63
CA TYR A 368 13.95 -7.45 2.91
C TYR A 368 12.96 -7.50 1.73
N PRO A 369 12.58 -6.40 1.08
CA PRO A 369 11.60 -6.45 -0.02
C PRO A 369 12.04 -7.33 -1.18
N ASP A 370 13.27 -7.14 -1.68
CA ASP A 370 13.77 -7.89 -2.83
C ASP A 370 14.02 -9.36 -2.47
N ALA A 371 14.60 -9.63 -1.29
CA ALA A 371 14.84 -10.98 -0.79
C ALA A 371 13.53 -11.75 -0.58
N ARG A 372 12.48 -11.12 -0.03
CA ARG A 372 11.17 -11.74 0.18
C ARG A 372 10.46 -12.02 -1.14
N THR A 373 10.49 -11.09 -2.10
CA THR A 373 9.92 -11.36 -3.44
C THR A 373 10.69 -12.46 -4.17
N ALA A 374 12.02 -12.42 -4.15
CA ALA A 374 12.84 -13.47 -4.76
C ALA A 374 12.54 -14.85 -4.12
N ALA A 375 12.47 -14.92 -2.79
CA ALA A 375 12.14 -16.16 -2.08
C ALA A 375 10.72 -16.66 -2.38
N PHE A 376 9.73 -15.76 -2.52
CA PHE A 376 8.36 -16.12 -2.88
C PHE A 376 8.31 -16.87 -4.21
N HIS A 377 8.99 -16.34 -5.24
CA HIS A 377 8.98 -16.92 -6.58
C HIS A 377 9.97 -18.08 -6.76
N ALA A 378 11.11 -18.08 -6.08
CA ALA A 378 12.10 -19.16 -6.18
C ALA A 378 11.67 -20.44 -5.45
N ALA A 379 10.93 -20.31 -4.34
CA ALA A 379 10.58 -21.45 -3.48
C ALA A 379 9.26 -22.15 -3.86
N GLY A 380 8.54 -21.67 -4.88
CA GLY A 380 7.14 -22.07 -5.08
C GLY A 380 6.34 -21.80 -3.81
N ALA A 381 6.56 -20.64 -3.17
CA ALA A 381 6.00 -20.36 -1.84
C ALA A 381 4.47 -20.40 -1.84
N GLU A 382 3.84 -20.16 -2.99
CA GLU A 382 2.42 -20.37 -3.25
C GLU A 382 1.94 -21.79 -2.91
N ASP A 383 2.81 -22.78 -3.09
CA ASP A 383 2.58 -24.20 -2.76
C ASP A 383 2.97 -24.56 -1.32
N ALA A 384 3.53 -23.61 -0.55
CA ALA A 384 3.83 -23.85 0.86
C ALA A 384 2.55 -24.18 1.62
N PRO A 385 2.48 -25.27 2.42
CA PRO A 385 1.25 -25.75 3.03
C PRO A 385 0.46 -24.68 3.80
N GLU A 386 1.17 -23.81 4.53
CA GLU A 386 0.59 -22.71 5.30
C GLU A 386 -0.07 -21.65 4.40
N LEU A 387 0.59 -21.27 3.30
CA LEU A 387 0.07 -20.30 2.35
C LEU A 387 -1.07 -20.90 1.53
N SER A 388 -0.93 -22.12 1.03
CA SER A 388 -2.00 -22.81 0.29
C SER A 388 -3.24 -23.05 1.16
N GLN A 389 -3.07 -23.34 2.47
CA GLN A 389 -4.21 -23.40 3.40
C GLN A 389 -4.91 -22.04 3.50
N SER A 390 -4.14 -20.96 3.63
CA SER A 390 -4.70 -19.61 3.73
C SER A 390 -5.40 -19.18 2.43
N MET A 391 -4.84 -19.52 1.27
CA MET A 391 -5.45 -19.24 -0.03
C MET A 391 -6.72 -20.07 -0.26
N ARG A 392 -6.80 -21.32 0.24
CA ARG A 392 -8.04 -22.09 0.23
C ARG A 392 -9.17 -21.42 1.00
N ARG A 393 -8.89 -20.79 2.14
CA ARG A 393 -9.89 -19.99 2.89
C ARG A 393 -10.40 -18.83 2.04
N LEU A 394 -9.49 -18.14 1.37
CA LEU A 394 -9.81 -17.01 0.48
C LEU A 394 -10.58 -17.43 -0.78
N ALA A 395 -10.54 -18.71 -1.16
CA ALA A 395 -11.32 -19.26 -2.27
C ALA A 395 -12.78 -19.58 -1.89
N GLY A 396 -13.11 -19.63 -0.59
CA GLY A 396 -14.49 -19.79 -0.12
C GLY A 396 -15.35 -18.55 -0.43
N PRO A 397 -16.70 -18.65 -0.36
CA PRO A 397 -17.46 -19.84 0.00
C PRO A 397 -17.71 -20.75 -1.20
N ARG A 398 -18.04 -22.01 -0.89
CA ARG A 398 -18.70 -22.94 -1.81
C ARG A 398 -20.21 -22.85 -1.69
N VAL A 399 -20.88 -22.80 -2.83
CA VAL A 399 -22.34 -22.55 -2.95
C VAL A 399 -22.97 -23.53 -3.93
N HIS A 400 -24.29 -23.74 -3.78
CA HIS A 400 -25.10 -24.43 -4.79
C HIS A 400 -25.10 -23.65 -6.10
N ARG A 401 -24.75 -24.31 -7.21
CA ARG A 401 -24.76 -23.77 -8.56
C ARG A 401 -25.50 -24.73 -9.48
N THR A 402 -26.30 -24.15 -10.35
CA THR A 402 -26.98 -24.87 -11.42
C THR A 402 -26.06 -24.94 -12.63
N GLU A 403 -25.62 -26.14 -12.99
CA GLU A 403 -24.95 -26.39 -14.27
C GLU A 403 -25.91 -27.07 -15.24
N ILE A 404 -25.87 -26.64 -16.51
CA ILE A 404 -26.60 -27.27 -17.60
C ILE A 404 -25.65 -28.27 -18.26
N ILE A 405 -25.95 -29.55 -18.12
CA ILE A 405 -25.16 -30.62 -18.77
C ILE A 405 -25.79 -30.90 -20.14
N ASP A 406 -25.01 -30.62 -21.19
CA ASP A 406 -25.32 -30.77 -22.62
C ASP A 406 -26.53 -29.96 -23.14
N ASP A 407 -26.68 -29.91 -24.47
CA ASP A 407 -27.83 -29.32 -25.22
C ASP A 407 -29.21 -29.91 -24.82
N THR A 408 -29.24 -30.83 -23.84
CA THR A 408 -30.41 -31.57 -23.36
C THR A 408 -31.18 -30.93 -22.20
N THR A 409 -30.90 -29.69 -21.81
CA THR A 409 -31.68 -28.94 -20.79
C THR A 409 -31.65 -29.56 -19.38
N GLN A 410 -30.70 -30.45 -19.07
CA GLN A 410 -30.63 -31.07 -17.76
C GLN A 410 -29.93 -30.11 -16.78
N ILE A 411 -30.70 -29.61 -15.81
CA ILE A 411 -30.22 -28.77 -14.71
C ILE A 411 -29.75 -29.69 -13.58
N VAL A 412 -28.46 -29.63 -13.25
CA VAL A 412 -27.90 -30.30 -12.08
C VAL A 412 -27.46 -29.26 -11.07
N ASP A 413 -27.88 -29.46 -9.82
CA ASP A 413 -27.40 -28.66 -8.69
C ASP A 413 -26.10 -29.28 -8.17
N ILE A 414 -25.01 -28.52 -8.29
CA ILE A 414 -23.68 -28.90 -7.83
C ILE A 414 -23.19 -27.92 -6.76
N VAL A 415 -22.42 -28.40 -5.80
CA VAL A 415 -21.71 -27.51 -4.88
C VAL A 415 -20.38 -27.13 -5.54
N GLY A 416 -20.19 -25.85 -5.83
CA GLY A 416 -19.00 -25.32 -6.50
C GLY A 416 -18.47 -24.06 -5.84
N ASN A 417 -17.36 -23.52 -6.37
CA ASN A 417 -16.82 -22.25 -5.90
C ASN A 417 -17.80 -21.10 -6.21
N SER A 418 -17.89 -20.10 -5.34
CA SER A 418 -18.63 -18.89 -5.65
C SER A 418 -17.91 -18.09 -6.75
N ASP A 419 -18.68 -17.43 -7.61
CA ASP A 419 -18.14 -16.45 -8.58
C ASP A 419 -17.66 -15.15 -7.88
N ARG A 420 -17.99 -14.99 -6.58
CA ARG A 420 -17.53 -13.89 -5.73
C ARG A 420 -16.86 -14.46 -4.47
N PRO A 421 -15.69 -15.12 -4.60
CA PRO A 421 -14.99 -15.67 -3.46
C PRO A 421 -14.49 -14.57 -2.52
N LEU A 422 -14.10 -14.94 -1.31
CA LEU A 422 -13.62 -14.04 -0.26
C LEU A 422 -12.44 -13.18 -0.74
N ARG A 423 -11.53 -13.76 -1.53
CA ARG A 423 -10.45 -13.01 -2.20
C ARG A 423 -10.97 -11.85 -3.04
N TYR A 424 -11.99 -12.10 -3.87
CA TYR A 424 -12.57 -11.08 -4.74
C TYR A 424 -13.19 -9.95 -3.91
N VAL A 425 -13.99 -10.29 -2.90
CA VAL A 425 -14.62 -9.32 -2.00
C VAL A 425 -13.57 -8.52 -1.21
N ARG A 426 -12.48 -9.17 -0.78
CA ARG A 426 -11.35 -8.51 -0.11
C ARG A 426 -10.63 -7.53 -1.04
N VAL A 427 -10.43 -7.86 -2.31
CA VAL A 427 -9.87 -6.91 -3.30
C VAL A 427 -10.77 -5.68 -3.45
N GLN A 428 -12.09 -5.86 -3.55
CA GLN A 428 -13.03 -4.73 -3.61
C GLN A 428 -12.90 -3.81 -2.38
N GLN A 429 -12.83 -4.41 -1.19
CA GLN A 429 -12.66 -3.67 0.05
C GLN A 429 -11.35 -2.89 0.13
N LEU A 430 -10.24 -3.47 -0.33
CA LEU A 430 -8.94 -2.83 -0.34
C LEU A 430 -8.90 -1.63 -1.29
N ARG A 431 -9.61 -1.72 -2.41
CA ARG A 431 -9.73 -0.66 -3.42
C ARG A 431 -10.68 0.48 -3.05
N GLY A 432 -11.38 0.37 -1.93
CA GLY A 432 -12.31 1.41 -1.48
C GLY A 432 -13.79 1.17 -1.80
N ASP A 433 -14.12 0.07 -2.48
CA ASP A 433 -15.51 -0.30 -2.81
C ASP A 433 -16.25 -0.89 -1.59
N LEU A 434 -16.24 -0.16 -0.47
CA LEU A 434 -16.63 -0.67 0.86
C LEU A 434 -18.11 -1.11 0.91
N THR A 435 -19.00 -0.44 0.16
CA THR A 435 -20.43 -0.81 0.12
C THR A 435 -20.64 -2.14 -0.60
N ASP A 436 -19.98 -2.35 -1.74
CA ASP A 436 -20.06 -3.61 -2.48
C ASP A 436 -19.38 -4.74 -1.70
N ALA A 437 -18.25 -4.44 -1.06
CA ALA A 437 -17.58 -5.38 -0.18
C ALA A 437 -18.48 -5.82 0.99
N LEU A 438 -19.22 -4.91 1.63
CA LEU A 438 -20.18 -5.26 2.68
C LEU A 438 -21.26 -6.24 2.20
N VAL A 439 -21.81 -6.02 0.99
CA VAL A 439 -22.79 -6.94 0.38
C VAL A 439 -22.15 -8.30 0.11
N GLY A 440 -20.93 -8.31 -0.42
CA GLY A 440 -20.14 -9.52 -0.66
C GLY A 440 -19.92 -10.32 0.63
N TYR A 441 -19.33 -9.70 1.66
CA TYR A 441 -19.08 -10.36 2.93
C TYR A 441 -20.35 -10.84 3.62
N GLY A 442 -21.46 -10.08 3.53
CA GLY A 442 -22.75 -10.51 4.06
C GLY A 442 -23.26 -11.80 3.40
N SER A 443 -23.05 -11.93 2.09
CA SER A 443 -23.37 -13.15 1.33
C SER A 443 -22.50 -14.33 1.77
N ILE A 444 -21.18 -14.10 1.94
CA ILE A 444 -20.23 -15.14 2.38
C ILE A 444 -20.55 -15.61 3.80
N ARG A 445 -20.79 -14.68 4.73
CA ARG A 445 -21.18 -14.98 6.11
C ARG A 445 -22.40 -15.90 6.18
N SER A 446 -23.36 -15.70 5.27
CA SER A 446 -24.62 -16.46 5.22
C SER A 446 -24.48 -17.82 4.53
N ALA A 447 -23.44 -18.03 3.70
CA ALA A 447 -23.28 -19.25 2.90
C ALA A 447 -23.20 -20.54 3.75
N SER A 448 -22.56 -20.48 4.92
CA SER A 448 -22.47 -21.60 5.88
C SER A 448 -23.84 -22.16 6.32
N ALA A 449 -24.91 -21.35 6.27
CA ALA A 449 -26.25 -21.78 6.61
C ALA A 449 -26.91 -22.65 5.52
N PHE A 450 -26.41 -22.58 4.29
CA PHE A 450 -26.94 -23.30 3.13
C PHE A 450 -26.04 -24.46 2.72
N VAL A 451 -24.71 -24.30 2.82
CA VAL A 451 -23.71 -25.31 2.50
C VAL A 451 -22.76 -25.47 3.68
N THR A 452 -22.85 -26.60 4.38
CA THR A 452 -22.01 -26.92 5.54
C THR A 452 -20.68 -27.54 5.09
N GLU A 453 -19.71 -26.69 4.78
CA GLU A 453 -18.34 -27.09 4.51
C GLU A 453 -17.36 -26.26 5.34
N ALA A 454 -16.24 -26.86 5.75
CA ALA A 454 -15.23 -26.20 6.60
C ALA A 454 -14.74 -24.88 5.99
N VAL A 455 -14.56 -24.82 4.67
CA VAL A 455 -14.13 -23.60 3.96
C VAL A 455 -15.16 -22.46 4.09
N ASN A 456 -16.45 -22.77 4.22
CA ASN A 456 -17.50 -21.77 4.42
C ASN A 456 -17.49 -21.21 5.86
N ASP A 457 -17.20 -22.07 6.84
CA ASP A 457 -17.07 -21.64 8.23
C ASP A 457 -15.83 -20.75 8.42
N GLU A 458 -14.70 -21.13 7.81
CA GLU A 458 -13.47 -20.31 7.81
C GLU A 458 -13.70 -18.97 7.08
N ALA A 459 -14.32 -18.98 5.89
CA ALA A 459 -14.62 -17.75 5.15
C ALA A 459 -15.63 -16.85 5.88
N ARG A 460 -16.56 -17.43 6.63
CA ARG A 460 -17.51 -16.71 7.47
C ARG A 460 -16.80 -15.96 8.59
N GLU A 461 -15.87 -16.59 9.31
CA GLU A 461 -15.09 -15.93 10.36
C GLU A 461 -14.42 -14.66 9.81
N TYR A 462 -13.68 -14.78 8.71
CA TYR A 462 -13.02 -13.65 8.05
C TYR A 462 -14.01 -12.56 7.63
N SER A 463 -15.15 -12.97 7.08
CA SER A 463 -16.18 -12.02 6.63
C SER A 463 -16.75 -11.20 7.78
N VAL A 464 -16.95 -11.78 8.96
CA VAL A 464 -17.48 -11.04 10.12
C VAL A 464 -16.52 -9.94 10.54
N TYR A 465 -15.21 -10.23 10.63
CA TYR A 465 -14.21 -9.22 10.98
C TYR A 465 -14.15 -8.10 9.93
N TRP A 466 -14.04 -8.43 8.64
CA TRP A 466 -13.93 -7.41 7.59
C TRP A 466 -15.23 -6.60 7.40
N ILE A 467 -16.41 -7.12 7.75
CA ILE A 467 -17.64 -6.32 7.84
C ILE A 467 -17.48 -5.20 8.88
N ALA A 468 -16.91 -5.49 10.06
CA ALA A 468 -16.68 -4.50 11.09
C ALA A 468 -15.72 -3.41 10.58
N VAL A 469 -14.62 -3.80 9.94
CA VAL A 469 -13.66 -2.85 9.32
C VAL A 469 -14.35 -1.96 8.27
N CYS A 470 -15.14 -2.53 7.35
CA CYS A 470 -15.89 -1.74 6.38
C CYS A 470 -16.88 -0.75 7.05
N GLN A 471 -17.59 -1.19 8.09
CA GLN A 471 -18.52 -0.34 8.82
C GLN A 471 -17.80 0.80 9.53
N TYR A 472 -16.67 0.52 10.17
CA TYR A 472 -15.80 1.52 10.80
C TYR A 472 -15.37 2.58 9.79
N ARG A 473 -14.79 2.16 8.65
CA ARG A 473 -14.31 3.08 7.60
C ARG A 473 -15.42 3.88 6.91
N LEU A 474 -16.66 3.39 6.92
CA LEU A 474 -17.84 4.11 6.44
C LEU A 474 -18.46 5.05 7.50
N GLY A 475 -17.83 5.22 8.67
CA GLY A 475 -18.34 6.03 9.78
C GLY A 475 -19.57 5.41 10.47
N ARG A 476 -19.83 4.12 10.27
CA ARG A 476 -20.97 3.40 10.86
C ARG A 476 -20.57 2.76 12.19
N TYR A 477 -20.07 3.56 13.12
CA TYR A 477 -19.40 3.10 14.35
C TYR A 477 -20.29 2.19 15.22
N GLU A 478 -21.57 2.53 15.42
CA GLU A 478 -22.52 1.68 16.16
C GLU A 478 -22.72 0.29 15.52
N SER A 479 -22.78 0.23 14.19
CA SER A 479 -22.89 -1.05 13.49
C SER A 479 -21.60 -1.85 13.61
N SER A 480 -20.45 -1.17 13.49
CA SER A 480 -19.12 -1.77 13.66
C SER A 480 -18.95 -2.37 15.06
N LEU A 481 -19.33 -1.65 16.12
CA LEU A 481 -19.33 -2.13 17.51
C LEU A 481 -20.11 -3.43 17.66
N GLY A 482 -21.33 -3.46 17.11
CA GLY A 482 -22.18 -4.65 17.11
C GLY A 482 -21.55 -5.83 16.38
N THR A 483 -20.97 -5.58 15.20
CA THR A 483 -20.33 -6.64 14.39
C THR A 483 -19.04 -7.17 15.04
N ALA A 484 -18.17 -6.30 15.56
CA ALA A 484 -16.97 -6.70 16.28
C ALA A 484 -17.32 -7.47 17.57
N GLY A 485 -18.39 -7.06 18.26
CA GLY A 485 -18.92 -7.81 19.42
C GLY A 485 -19.41 -9.21 19.06
N ILE A 486 -20.05 -9.38 17.89
CA ILE A 486 -20.40 -10.71 17.36
C ILE A 486 -19.13 -11.52 17.11
N TYR A 487 -18.10 -10.93 16.50
CA TYR A 487 -16.84 -11.63 16.26
C TYR A 487 -16.23 -12.16 17.56
N LEU A 488 -16.06 -11.29 18.57
CA LEU A 488 -15.46 -11.66 19.85
C LEU A 488 -16.28 -12.69 20.62
N LYS A 489 -17.60 -12.69 20.46
CA LYS A 489 -18.48 -13.67 21.08
C LYS A 489 -18.38 -15.05 20.41
N ASP A 490 -18.45 -15.08 19.09
CA ASP A 490 -18.56 -16.32 18.31
C ASP A 490 -17.17 -16.93 18.03
N TYR A 491 -16.11 -16.12 18.01
CA TYR A 491 -14.73 -16.49 17.67
C TYR A 491 -13.75 -15.99 18.74
N GLN A 492 -13.94 -16.38 20.00
CA GLN A 492 -13.13 -15.89 21.14
C GLN A 492 -11.61 -16.08 20.93
N ASN A 493 -11.21 -17.18 20.31
CA ASN A 493 -9.82 -17.50 19.96
C ASN A 493 -9.54 -17.31 18.45
N GLY A 494 -10.38 -16.54 17.77
CA GLY A 494 -10.23 -16.21 16.37
C GLY A 494 -8.97 -15.40 16.12
N VAL A 495 -8.45 -15.47 14.90
CA VAL A 495 -7.17 -14.81 14.55
C VAL A 495 -7.25 -13.29 14.60
N TRP A 496 -8.46 -12.72 14.64
CA TRP A 496 -8.72 -11.27 14.69
C TRP A 496 -9.22 -10.78 16.05
N SER A 497 -9.17 -11.60 17.10
CA SER A 497 -9.74 -11.21 18.40
C SER A 497 -9.10 -9.95 18.97
N GLU A 498 -7.80 -9.75 18.78
CA GLU A 498 -7.12 -8.53 19.25
C GLU A 498 -7.54 -7.31 18.43
N ALA A 499 -7.37 -7.36 17.11
CA ALA A 499 -7.82 -6.31 16.20
C ALA A 499 -9.32 -5.96 16.36
N ALA A 500 -10.19 -6.94 16.60
CA ALA A 500 -11.61 -6.70 16.83
C ALA A 500 -11.86 -5.90 18.12
N ARG A 501 -11.11 -6.13 19.20
CA ARG A 501 -11.18 -5.30 20.42
C ARG A 501 -10.67 -3.89 20.16
N GLN A 502 -9.57 -3.75 19.40
CA GLN A 502 -9.05 -2.44 19.02
C GLN A 502 -10.07 -1.65 18.19
N ILE A 503 -10.77 -2.30 17.25
CA ILE A 503 -11.87 -1.67 16.49
C ILE A 503 -13.02 -1.25 17.41
N GLN A 504 -13.39 -2.07 18.40
CA GLN A 504 -14.43 -1.67 19.37
C GLN A 504 -14.02 -0.42 20.15
N ALA A 505 -12.80 -0.41 20.71
CA ALA A 505 -12.29 0.75 21.45
C ALA A 505 -12.24 2.00 20.56
N ALA A 506 -11.74 1.87 19.32
CA ALA A 506 -11.72 2.97 18.36
C ALA A 506 -13.14 3.48 18.04
N CYS A 507 -14.13 2.60 17.82
CA CYS A 507 -15.51 3.02 17.58
C CYS A 507 -16.12 3.78 18.77
N GLU A 508 -15.88 3.35 20.02
CA GLU A 508 -16.33 4.10 21.19
C GLU A 508 -15.68 5.49 21.24
N ALA A 509 -14.38 5.59 20.96
CA ALA A 509 -13.67 6.86 20.91
C ALA A 509 -14.19 7.79 19.79
N GLU A 510 -14.52 7.27 18.59
CA GLU A 510 -15.15 8.06 17.52
C GLU A 510 -16.56 8.54 17.86
N LEU A 511 -17.25 7.85 18.78
CA LEU A 511 -18.56 8.24 19.30
C LEU A 511 -18.46 9.20 20.50
N GLY A 512 -17.26 9.62 20.89
CA GLY A 512 -17.00 10.46 22.07
C GLY A 512 -17.19 9.73 23.40
N ARG A 513 -17.20 8.39 23.40
CA ARG A 513 -17.39 7.56 24.60
C ARG A 513 -16.05 7.08 25.13
N TYR A 514 -15.19 8.03 25.49
CA TYR A 514 -13.80 7.77 25.86
C TYR A 514 -13.64 6.83 27.06
N ASP A 515 -14.50 6.93 28.08
CA ASP A 515 -14.51 6.01 29.22
C ASP A 515 -14.73 4.54 28.80
N ALA A 516 -15.65 4.31 27.86
CA ALA A 516 -15.93 2.97 27.35
C ALA A 516 -14.76 2.43 26.52
N ALA A 517 -14.11 3.30 25.74
CA ALA A 517 -12.92 2.96 24.96
C ALA A 517 -11.77 2.52 25.88
N VAL A 518 -11.52 3.27 26.96
CA VAL A 518 -10.53 2.94 28.00
C VAL A 518 -10.84 1.59 28.65
N GLU A 519 -12.09 1.38 29.08
CA GLU A 519 -12.52 0.15 29.74
C GLU A 519 -12.29 -1.09 28.85
N ILE A 520 -12.49 -0.97 27.54
CA ILE A 520 -12.24 -2.07 26.58
C ILE A 520 -10.76 -2.45 26.56
N LEU A 521 -9.85 -1.48 26.44
CA LEU A 521 -8.41 -1.75 26.34
C LEU A 521 -7.82 -2.23 27.67
N GLU A 522 -8.24 -1.68 28.81
CA GLU A 522 -7.80 -2.15 30.13
C GLU A 522 -8.23 -3.59 30.41
N LYS A 523 -9.45 -3.98 30.01
CA LYS A 523 -9.89 -5.37 30.15
C LYS A 523 -9.11 -6.32 29.26
N ALA A 524 -8.67 -5.85 28.09
CA ALA A 524 -7.91 -6.66 27.14
C ALA A 524 -6.53 -7.05 27.68
N SER A 525 -5.91 -6.24 28.56
CA SER A 525 -4.59 -6.52 29.11
C SER A 525 -4.55 -7.62 30.19
N ALA A 526 -5.69 -8.23 30.53
CA ALA A 526 -5.82 -9.44 31.35
C ALA A 526 -5.01 -9.44 32.67
N GLY A 527 -4.81 -8.28 33.30
CA GLY A 527 -4.06 -8.13 34.56
C GLY A 527 -2.55 -7.90 34.41
N GLY A 528 -2.05 -7.75 33.19
CA GLY A 528 -0.72 -7.22 32.88
C GLY A 528 -0.77 -5.77 32.40
N PRO A 529 0.40 -5.14 32.19
CA PRO A 529 0.46 -3.82 31.57
C PRO A 529 -0.13 -3.89 30.14
N PRO A 530 -0.85 -2.84 29.69
CA PRO A 530 -1.29 -2.74 28.30
C PRO A 530 -0.11 -2.71 27.33
N SER A 531 -0.37 -3.00 26.05
CA SER A 531 0.63 -2.77 25.00
C SER A 531 1.02 -1.29 24.96
N PRO A 532 2.22 -0.90 24.51
CA PRO A 532 2.62 0.51 24.42
C PRO A 532 1.63 1.37 23.62
N ARG A 533 1.08 0.81 22.53
CA ARG A 533 0.02 1.45 21.74
C ARG A 533 -1.23 1.71 22.59
N ASP A 534 -1.72 0.69 23.29
CA ASP A 534 -2.95 0.80 24.06
C ASP A 534 -2.77 1.69 25.29
N ALA A 535 -1.61 1.64 25.94
CA ALA A 535 -1.24 2.53 27.04
C ALA A 535 -1.34 4.00 26.62
N PHE A 536 -0.74 4.34 25.47
CA PHE A 536 -0.79 5.67 24.89
C PHE A 536 -2.23 6.13 24.59
N LEU A 537 -3.04 5.25 23.97
CA LEU A 537 -4.44 5.57 23.67
C LEU A 537 -5.28 5.77 24.94
N ILE A 538 -5.09 4.92 25.96
CA ILE A 538 -5.75 5.05 27.26
C ILE A 538 -5.45 6.41 27.89
N GLU A 539 -4.17 6.82 27.92
CA GLU A 539 -3.77 8.11 28.49
C GLU A 539 -4.42 9.29 27.75
N ARG A 540 -4.40 9.28 26.41
CA ARG A 540 -5.04 10.33 25.62
C ARG A 540 -6.54 10.39 25.83
N TRP A 541 -7.22 9.25 25.84
CA TRP A 541 -8.68 9.23 26.04
C TRP A 541 -9.09 9.68 27.43
N ARG A 542 -8.32 9.34 28.48
CA ARG A 542 -8.55 9.91 29.82
C ARG A 542 -8.42 11.42 29.84
N THR A 543 -7.43 11.97 29.14
CA THR A 543 -7.28 13.43 28.98
C THR A 543 -8.52 14.06 28.32
N MET A 544 -9.13 13.37 27.35
CA MET A 544 -10.37 13.85 26.71
C MET A 544 -11.56 13.87 27.69
N VAL A 545 -11.70 12.84 28.54
CA VAL A 545 -12.75 12.78 29.57
C VAL A 545 -12.61 13.93 30.57
N ASP A 546 -11.38 14.23 30.99
CA ASP A 546 -11.11 15.33 31.91
C ASP A 546 -11.47 16.69 31.28
N GLN A 547 -11.12 16.91 30.00
CA GLN A 547 -11.48 18.12 29.26
C GLN A 547 -13.00 18.29 29.10
N GLU A 548 -13.73 17.24 28.76
CA GLU A 548 -15.20 17.28 28.66
C GLU A 548 -15.86 17.61 30.01
N SER A 549 -15.27 17.12 31.10
CA SER A 549 -15.76 17.39 32.46
C SER A 549 -15.50 18.85 32.88
N GLU A 550 -14.37 19.42 32.48
CA GLU A 550 -14.04 20.83 32.69
C GLU A 550 -14.95 21.75 31.87
N ASP A 551 -15.20 21.44 30.59
CA ASP A 551 -16.07 22.24 29.72
C ASP A 551 -17.56 22.19 30.13
N ALA A 552 -17.99 21.14 30.82
CA ALA A 552 -19.35 20.99 31.33
C ALA A 552 -19.61 21.71 32.68
N SER A 553 -18.56 22.14 33.38
CA SER A 553 -18.60 22.77 34.71
C SER A 553 -18.65 24.29 34.63
#